data_AF-A0A1N6Q5M6-F1
#
_entry.id   AF-A0A1N6Q5M6-F1
#
_cell.length_a   1.000
_cell.length_b   1.000
_cell.length_c   1.000
_cell.angle_alpha   90.00
_cell.angle_beta   90.00
_cell.angle_gamma   90.00
#
_symmetry.space_group_name_H-M   'P 1'
#
loop_
_entity.id
_entity.type
_entity.pdbx_description
1 polymer ?
#
loop_
_entity_poly.entity_id
_entity_poly.type
_entity_poly.pdbx_seq_one_letter_code
_entity_poly.pdbx_strand_id
1 'polypeptide(L)' 'MKSYIFATDNDRGGVILCDIDTLEDAVTYLQQRFKGVIRVEQGRRYWTPDEGFDELQPLDPSAYPSGTK' A
#
# COMPACT_ATOMS: atom_id res chain seq x y z
N MET A 1 -3.07 -15.70 -7.55
CA MET A 1 -2.38 -15.30 -6.31
C MET A 1 -1.59 -13.99 -6.49
N LYS A 2 -1.90 -12.99 -5.66
CA LYS A 2 -1.23 -11.68 -5.59
C LYS A 2 -0.76 -11.43 -4.15
N SER A 3 0.26 -10.58 -4.01
CA SER A 3 0.75 -10.11 -2.72
C SER A 3 0.27 -8.69 -2.44
N TYR A 4 -0.23 -8.45 -1.23
CA TYR A 4 -0.58 -7.11 -0.75
C TYR A 4 0.19 -6.84 0.55
N ILE A 5 0.66 -5.61 0.70
CA ILE A 5 1.21 -5.09 1.96
C ILE A 5 0.10 -4.32 2.65
N PHE A 6 -0.03 -4.43 3.97
CA PHE A 6 -0.97 -3.61 4.73
C PHE A 6 -0.38 -3.16 6.05
N ALA A 7 -0.85 -2.02 6.54
CA ALA A 7 -0.51 -1.45 7.84
C ALA A 7 -1.78 -1.07 8.60
N THR A 8 -1.70 -1.14 9.93
CA THR A 8 -2.75 -0.77 10.88
C THR A 8 -2.32 0.39 11.77
N ASP A 9 -3.30 1.06 12.39
CA ASP A 9 -3.16 2.22 13.27
C ASP A 9 -2.32 2.00 14.54
N ASN A 10 -2.02 0.75 14.87
CA ASN A 10 -1.22 0.35 16.02
C ASN A 10 0.20 -0.12 15.63
N ASP A 11 0.72 0.39 14.51
CA ASP A 11 2.02 0.07 13.92
C ASP A 11 2.23 -1.42 13.60
N ARG A 12 1.14 -2.19 13.52
CA ARG A 12 1.18 -3.56 13.01
C ARG A 12 0.91 -3.57 11.51
N GLY A 13 1.24 -4.67 10.88
CA GLY A 13 1.09 -4.83 9.43
C GLY A 13 1.72 -6.12 8.97
N GLY A 14 1.62 -6.39 7.68
CA GLY A 14 2.22 -7.56 7.09
C GLY A 14 2.02 -7.67 5.59
N VAL A 15 2.56 -8.75 5.05
CA VAL A 15 2.31 -9.19 3.68
C VAL A 15 1.28 -10.31 3.72
N ILE A 16 0.28 -10.23 2.85
CA ILE A 16 -0.66 -11.33 2.61
C ILE A 16 -0.54 -11.81 1.17
N LEU A 17 -0.56 -13.13 1.00
CA LEU A 17 -0.71 -13.80 -0.29
C LEU A 17 -2.14 -14.33 -0.38
N CYS A 18 -2.90 -13.87 -1.37
CA CYS A 18 -4.29 -14.29 -1.56
C CYS A 18 -4.67 -14.32 -3.05
N ASP A 19 -5.78 -14.98 -3.37
CA ASP A 19 -6.35 -15.02 -4.72
C ASP A 19 -7.33 -13.88 -4.98
N ILE A 20 -7.04 -12.70 -4.42
CA ILE A 20 -7.78 -11.48 -4.67
C ILE A 20 -7.11 -10.71 -5.81
N ASP A 21 -7.88 -10.37 -6.83
CA ASP A 21 -7.36 -9.78 -8.06
C ASP A 21 -7.29 -8.26 -8.05
N THR A 22 -8.07 -7.57 -7.22
CA THR A 22 -8.11 -6.11 -7.21
C THR A 22 -7.65 -5.55 -5.87
N LEU A 23 -7.09 -4.33 -5.88
CA LEU A 23 -6.67 -3.66 -4.66
C LEU A 23 -7.91 -3.30 -3.81
N GLU A 24 -9.00 -2.96 -4.47
CA GLU A 24 -10.30 -2.61 -3.91
C GLU A 24 -10.90 -3.77 -3.09
N ASP A 25 -10.89 -4.98 -3.66
CA ASP A 25 -11.32 -6.19 -2.95
C ASP A 25 -10.36 -6.54 -1.81
N ALA A 26 -9.05 -6.31 -2.00
CA ALA A 26 -8.05 -6.56 -0.96
C ALA A 26 -8.23 -5.63 0.24
N VAL A 27 -8.51 -4.35 0.00
CA VAL A 27 -8.84 -3.36 1.03
C VAL A 27 -10.07 -3.81 1.82
N THR A 28 -11.14 -4.17 1.13
CA THR A 28 -12.39 -4.61 1.76
C THR A 28 -12.15 -5.84 2.64
N TYR A 29 -11.43 -6.83 2.10
CA TYR A 29 -11.06 -8.04 2.84
C TYR A 29 -10.20 -7.74 4.08
N LEU A 30 -9.19 -6.88 3.94
CA LEU A 30 -8.25 -6.57 5.02
C LEU A 30 -8.92 -5.78 6.13
N GLN A 31 -9.80 -4.82 5.82
CA GLN A 31 -10.56 -4.08 6.83
C GLN A 31 -11.53 -4.97 7.62
N GLN A 32 -12.11 -6.00 6.99
CA GLN A 32 -12.95 -6.97 7.68
C GLN A 32 -12.13 -7.89 8.59
N ARG A 33 -10.91 -8.24 8.17
CA ARG A 33 -10.05 -9.19 8.88
C ARG A 33 -9.23 -8.56 10.00
N PHE A 34 -8.75 -7.34 9.80
CA PHE A 34 -7.86 -6.64 10.71
C PHE A 34 -8.48 -5.31 11.11
N LYS A 35 -8.53 -5.07 12.43
CA LYS A 35 -9.00 -3.79 12.95
C LYS A 35 -7.94 -2.72 12.70
N GLY A 36 -8.39 -1.52 12.33
CA GLY A 36 -7.53 -0.35 12.21
C GLY A 36 -6.66 -0.34 10.97
N VAL A 37 -7.01 -1.02 9.87
CA VAL A 37 -6.24 -0.93 8.61
C VAL A 37 -6.24 0.50 8.09
N ILE A 38 -5.05 1.10 7.98
CA ILE A 38 -4.83 2.47 7.52
C ILE A 38 -4.13 2.55 6.16
N ARG A 39 -3.56 1.44 5.68
CA ARG A 39 -2.89 1.41 4.38
C ARG A 39 -2.91 0.02 3.78
N VAL A 40 -3.15 -0.08 2.48
CA VAL A 40 -3.01 -1.31 1.68
C VAL A 40 -2.31 -0.99 0.38
N GLU A 41 -1.33 -1.80 -0.02
CA GLU A 41 -0.45 -1.52 -1.15
C GLU A 41 -0.26 -2.75 -2.03
N GLN A 42 -0.20 -2.50 -3.34
CA GLN A 42 0.16 -3.47 -4.36
C GLN A 42 1.12 -2.83 -5.38
N GLY A 43 2.41 -3.09 -5.23
CA GLY A 43 3.42 -2.45 -6.07
C GLY A 43 3.44 -0.94 -5.84
N ARG A 44 3.07 -0.16 -6.86
CA ARG A 44 2.95 1.32 -6.75
C ARG A 44 1.56 1.81 -6.38
N ARG A 45 0.53 0.98 -6.57
CA ARG A 45 -0.85 1.35 -6.24
C ARG A 45 -1.08 1.17 -4.76
N TYR A 46 -1.81 2.09 -4.14
CA TYR A 46 -2.13 2.02 -2.72
C TYR A 46 -3.52 2.54 -2.42
N TRP A 47 -3.97 2.25 -1.21
CA TRP A 47 -5.17 2.80 -0.61
C TRP A 47 -4.87 3.30 0.80
N THR A 48 -5.40 4.47 1.15
CA THR A 48 -5.47 5.00 2.52
C THR A 48 -6.88 5.56 2.81
N PRO A 49 -7.30 5.68 4.07
CA PRO A 49 -8.60 6.26 4.41
C PRO A 49 -8.72 7.74 4.00
N ASP A 50 -7.61 8.49 4.01
CA ASP A 50 -7.61 9.93 3.70
C ASP A 50 -7.53 10.21 2.19
N GLU A 51 -6.74 9.45 1.44
CA GLU A 51 -6.50 9.71 0.00
C GLU A 51 -7.35 8.81 -0.91
N GLY A 52 -7.93 7.72 -0.38
CA GLY A 52 -8.58 6.71 -1.21
C GLY A 52 -7.54 5.93 -2.02
N PHE A 53 -7.88 5.56 -3.25
CA PHE A 53 -7.01 4.79 -4.14
C PHE A 53 -6.13 5.72 -4.97
N ASP A 54 -4.82 5.53 -4.92
CA ASP A 54 -3.85 6.31 -5.69
C ASP A 54 -2.63 5.46 -6.13
N GLU A 55 -1.71 6.05 -6.89
CA GLU A 55 -0.45 5.44 -7.32
C GLU A 55 0.74 6.32 -6.93
N LEU A 56 1.78 5.72 -6.36
CA LEU A 56 3.03 6.39 -6.04
C LEU A 56 3.63 7.00 -7.32
N GLN A 57 3.85 8.31 -7.28
CA GLN A 57 4.52 9.00 -8.38
C GLN A 57 5.94 8.40 -8.57
N PRO A 58 6.38 8.22 -9.83
CA PRO A 58 7.76 7.84 -10.09
C PRO A 58 8.70 8.84 -9.41
N LEU A 59 9.70 8.33 -8.71
CA LEU A 59 10.79 9.16 -8.19
C LEU A 59 11.44 9.88 -9.38
N ASP A 60 11.37 11.20 -9.41
CA ASP A 60 12.04 12.00 -10.43
C ASP A 60 13.55 11.88 -10.19
N PRO A 61 14.32 11.26 -11.10
CA PRO A 61 15.76 11.09 -10.93
C PRO A 61 16.52 12.43 -10.86
N SER A 62 15.90 13.54 -11.26
CA SER A 62 16.49 14.88 -11.13
C SER A 62 16.38 15.48 -9.72
N ALA A 63 15.56 14.91 -8.83
CA ALA A 63 15.37 15.38 -7.45
C ALA A 63 16.51 14.98 -6.49
N TYR A 64 17.41 14.10 -6.92
CA TYR A 64 18.61 13.76 -6.16
C TYR A 64 19.75 14.70 -6.57
N PRO A 65 20.23 15.61 -5.69
CA PRO A 65 21.47 16.31 -5.97
C PRO A 65 22.58 15.25 -6.05
N SER A 66 23.10 15.01 -7.27
CA SER A 66 24.32 14.24 -7.46
C SER A 66 25.35 14.76 -6.48
N GLY A 67 25.75 13.91 -5.53
CA GLY A 67 26.72 14.26 -4.51
C GLY A 67 27.94 14.92 -5.12
N THR A 68 28.23 16.15 -4.71
CA THR A 68 29.47 16.81 -5.04
C THR A 68 30.59 16.11 -4.27
N LYS A 69 31.58 15.70 -5.06
CA LYS A 69 32.87 15.08 -4.77
C LYS A 69 33.56 15.53 -3.48
#